data_AF-A0A534L539-F1
#
_entry.id   AF-A0A534L539-F1
#
_cell.length_a   1.000
_cell.length_b   1.000
_cell.length_c   1.000
_cell.angle_alpha   90.00
_cell.angle_beta   90.00
_cell.angle_gamma   90.00
#
_symmetry.space_group_name_H-M   'P 1'
#
loop_
_entity.id
_entity.type
_entity.pdbx_description
1 polymer ?
#
loop_
_entity_poly.entity_id
_entity_poly.type
_entity_poly.pdbx_seq_one_letter_code
_entity_poly.pdbx_strand_id
1 'polypeptide(L)'
;MAVCHDRRHVRSPQLDDIARGIRPDTTREALARLQPAFKKDGVLTAGNSSQISDGASATVLMSERKAREIRRGTARYDQRLLLPGREA
;
A
#
# COMPACT_ATOMS: atom_id res chain seq x y z
N MET A 1 33.32 30.20 -18.61
CA MET A 1 33.17 28.85 -18.00
C MET A 1 32.98 29.03 -16.51
N ALA A 2 31.74 28.93 -16.01
CA ALA A 2 31.47 28.88 -14.58
C ALA A 2 31.34 27.40 -14.21
N VAL A 3 32.32 26.86 -13.49
CA VAL A 3 32.25 25.51 -12.94
C VAL A 3 31.41 25.61 -11.67
N CYS A 4 30.14 25.23 -11.72
CA CYS A 4 29.27 25.16 -10.55
C CYS A 4 29.83 24.13 -9.57
N HIS A 5 30.49 24.60 -8.51
CA HIS A 5 30.97 23.79 -7.40
C HIS A 5 29.89 23.70 -6.31
N ASP A 6 28.75 23.10 -6.65
CA ASP A 6 27.67 22.88 -5.69
C ASP A 6 27.63 21.39 -5.30
N ARG A 7 28.50 21.02 -4.36
CA ARG A 7 28.42 19.72 -3.64
C ARG A 7 27.29 19.77 -2.62
N ARG A 8 26.07 20.07 -3.08
CA ARG A 8 24.85 19.89 -2.29
C ARG A 8 24.83 18.45 -1.80
N HIS A 9 24.68 18.28 -0.49
CA HIS A 9 24.66 17.03 0.25
C HIS A 9 23.76 15.99 -0.44
N VAL A 10 24.33 15.16 -1.30
CA VAL A 10 23.66 13.92 -1.73
C VAL A 10 23.78 13.00 -0.53
N ARG A 11 22.78 13.05 0.38
CA ARG A 11 22.62 12.02 1.39
C ARG A 11 22.51 10.69 0.64
N SER A 12 23.29 9.70 1.09
CA SER A 12 23.16 8.32 0.64
C SER A 12 21.69 7.91 0.67
N PRO A 13 21.17 7.20 -0.35
CA PRO A 13 19.77 6.77 -0.35
C PRO A 13 19.52 5.92 0.89
N GLN A 14 18.58 6.37 1.73
CA GLN A 14 18.03 5.53 2.78
C GLN A 14 17.14 4.48 2.12
N LEU A 15 17.50 3.21 2.28
CA LEU A 15 16.68 2.09 1.88
C LEU A 15 15.68 1.81 3.01
N ASP A 16 14.40 2.00 2.70
CA ASP A 16 13.29 1.67 3.60
C ASP A 16 12.79 0.26 3.24
N ASP A 17 13.23 -0.77 3.96
CA ASP A 17 12.79 -2.16 3.73
C ASP A 17 11.42 -2.47 4.36
N ILE A 18 10.87 -1.53 5.13
CA ILE A 18 9.63 -1.70 5.90
C ILE A 18 8.63 -0.57 5.66
N ALA A 19 7.35 -0.88 5.82
CA ALA A 19 6.28 0.11 5.72
C ALA A 19 6.40 1.17 6.83
N ARG A 20 6.54 2.45 6.43
CA ARG A 20 6.67 3.58 7.35
C ARG A 20 5.44 3.85 8.22
N GLY A 21 4.27 3.36 7.80
CA GLY A 21 2.99 3.62 8.46
C GLY A 21 2.73 2.78 9.72
N ILE A 22 3.55 1.75 9.97
CA ILE A 22 3.35 0.86 11.12
C ILE A 22 3.61 1.64 12.42
N ARG A 23 2.67 1.55 13.36
CA ARG A 23 2.74 2.17 14.69
C ARG A 23 2.50 1.08 15.74
N PRO A 24 3.54 0.40 16.24
CA PRO A 24 3.40 -0.75 17.14
C PRO A 24 2.75 -0.38 18.47
N ASP A 25 2.90 0.87 18.91
CA ASP A 25 2.35 1.38 20.17
C ASP A 25 0.87 1.79 20.06
N THR A 26 0.18 1.43 18.97
CA THR A 26 -1.24 1.76 18.78
C THR A 26 -2.11 1.02 19.79
N THR A 27 -2.89 1.76 20.58
CA THR A 27 -3.81 1.23 21.59
C THR A 27 -5.24 1.74 21.36
N ARG A 28 -6.24 1.03 21.91
CA ARG A 28 -7.65 1.45 21.80
C ARG A 28 -7.88 2.80 22.48
N GLU A 29 -7.24 3.02 23.62
CA GLU A 29 -7.35 4.24 24.42
C GLU A 29 -6.76 5.44 23.68
N ALA A 30 -5.62 5.25 23.00
CA ALA A 30 -5.03 6.30 22.17
C ALA A 30 -5.91 6.64 20.95
N LEU A 31 -6.46 5.62 20.27
CA LEU A 31 -7.35 5.80 19.13
C LEU A 31 -8.65 6.53 19.50
N ALA A 32 -9.25 6.20 20.65
CA ALA A 32 -10.49 6.80 21.13
C ALA A 32 -10.36 8.30 21.45
N ARG A 33 -9.14 8.79 21.68
CA ARG A 33 -8.86 10.21 21.96
C ARG A 33 -8.67 11.07 20.71
N LEU A 34 -8.60 10.45 19.53
CA LEU A 34 -8.39 11.17 18.28
C LEU A 34 -9.62 11.99 17.90
N GLN A 35 -9.39 13.24 17.48
CA GLN A 35 -10.45 14.13 17.02
C GLN A 35 -10.96 13.71 15.63
N PRO A 36 -12.26 13.88 15.34
CA PRO A 36 -12.80 13.70 13.99
C PRO A 36 -12.12 14.62 12.98
N ALA A 37 -11.67 14.05 11.85
CA ALA A 37 -10.84 14.77 10.88
C ALA A 37 -11.65 15.60 9.86
N PHE A 38 -12.94 15.30 9.66
CA PHE A 38 -13.74 15.87 8.56
C PHE A 38 -14.98 16.66 9.02
N LYS A 39 -15.63 16.23 10.10
CA LYS A 39 -16.86 16.86 10.63
C LYS A 39 -16.77 16.88 12.15
N LYS A 40 -17.22 17.98 12.77
CA LYS A 40 -17.13 18.19 14.22
C LYS A 40 -17.72 17.02 15.04
N ASP A 41 -18.89 16.53 14.64
CA ASP A 41 -19.57 15.39 15.28
C ASP A 41 -19.42 14.09 14.46
N GLY A 42 -18.33 13.97 13.70
CA GLY A 42 -18.05 12.82 12.86
C GLY A 42 -17.37 11.66 13.61
N VAL A 43 -17.29 10.50 12.96
CA VAL A 43 -16.64 9.29 13.52
C VAL A 43 -15.34 8.91 12.82
N LEU A 44 -15.02 9.59 11.72
CA LEU A 44 -13.81 9.35 10.92
C LEU A 44 -12.63 10.13 11.53
N THR A 45 -11.60 9.41 11.93
CA THR A 45 -10.37 9.95 12.54
C THR A 45 -9.15 9.53 11.73
N ALA A 46 -8.00 10.16 11.97
CA ALA A 46 -6.75 9.76 11.32
C ALA A 46 -6.33 8.32 11.66
N GLY A 47 -6.74 7.79 12.82
CA GLY A 47 -6.34 6.45 13.28
C GLY A 47 -7.22 5.32 12.75
N ASN A 48 -8.44 5.61 12.26
CA ASN A 48 -9.33 4.62 11.67
C ASN A 48 -9.45 4.74 10.13
N SER A 49 -8.57 5.54 9.53
CA SER A 49 -8.48 5.73 8.09
C SER A 49 -7.11 5.30 7.57
N SER A 50 -7.03 5.12 6.25
CA SER A 50 -5.75 4.81 5.60
C SER A 50 -4.88 6.05 5.52
N GLN A 51 -3.57 5.88 5.71
CA GLN A 51 -2.59 6.93 5.50
C GLN A 51 -2.33 7.13 4.01
N ILE A 52 -2.13 8.38 3.60
CA ILE A 52 -1.57 8.69 2.29
C ILE A 52 -0.13 8.15 2.27
N SER A 53 0.16 7.27 1.32
CA SER A 53 1.43 6.56 1.23
C SER A 53 1.95 6.60 -0.20
N ASP A 54 3.27 6.77 -0.35
CA ASP A 54 3.94 6.69 -1.64
C ASP A 54 4.52 5.29 -1.85
N GLY A 55 4.20 4.66 -2.99
CA GLY A 55 4.67 3.31 -3.31
C GLY A 55 4.29 2.87 -4.72
N ALA A 56 4.90 1.77 -5.19
CA ALA A 56 4.62 1.17 -6.49
C ALA A 56 4.42 -0.35 -6.37
N SER A 57 3.59 -0.94 -7.23
CA SER A 57 3.34 -2.39 -7.30
C SER A 57 3.10 -2.84 -8.73
N ALA A 58 3.45 -4.09 -9.05
CA ALA A 58 3.16 -4.71 -10.34
C ALA A 58 2.66 -6.15 -10.16
N THR A 59 1.66 -6.54 -10.95
CA THR A 59 1.10 -7.90 -10.96
C THR A 59 1.14 -8.46 -12.37
N VAL A 60 1.58 -9.71 -12.52
CA VAL A 60 1.60 -10.41 -13.81
C VAL A 60 0.44 -11.40 -13.86
N LEU A 61 -0.43 -11.25 -14.85
CA LEU A 61 -1.49 -12.20 -15.15
C LEU A 61 -1.04 -13.14 -16.27
N MET A 62 -1.36 -14.42 -16.13
CA MET A 62 -1.08 -15.42 -17.16
C MET A 62 -2.10 -16.56 -17.07
N SER A 63 -2.20 -17.34 -18.16
CA SER A 63 -3.04 -18.55 -18.12
C SER A 63 -2.51 -19.54 -17.09
N GLU A 64 -3.43 -20.26 -16.47
CA GLU A 64 -3.09 -21.30 -15.51
C GLU A 64 -2.22 -22.40 -16.14
N ARG A 65 -2.50 -22.75 -17.40
CA ARG A 65 -1.70 -23.68 -18.18
C ARG A 65 -0.24 -23.22 -18.27
N LYS A 66 -0.01 -21.96 -18.65
CA LYS A 66 1.36 -21.43 -18.77
C LYS A 66 2.04 -21.39 -17.41
N ALA A 67 1.35 -20.97 -16.35
CA ALA A 67 1.92 -20.96 -15.00
C ALA A 67 2.37 -22.35 -14.53
N ARG A 68 1.58 -23.41 -14.80
CA ARG A 68 1.97 -24.81 -14.55
C ARG A 68 3.18 -25.24 -15.37
N GLU A 69 3.20 -24.92 -16.65
CA GLU A 69 4.30 -25.22 -17.57
C GLU A 69 5.64 -24.66 -17.04
N ILE A 70 5.62 -23.42 -16.53
CA ILE A 70 6.80 -22.76 -15.96
C ILE A 70 6.96 -22.95 -14.45
N ARG A 71 6.17 -23.85 -13.84
CA ARG A 71 6.16 -24.19 -12.40
C ARG A 71 6.12 -22.97 -11.48
N ARG A 72 5.29 -21.97 -11.80
CA ARG A 72 5.07 -20.80 -10.94
C ARG A 72 3.86 -21.02 -10.04
N GLY A 73 3.96 -20.56 -8.79
CA GLY A 73 2.81 -20.51 -7.88
C GLY A 73 1.72 -19.63 -8.46
N THR A 74 0.47 -20.09 -8.38
CA THR A 74 -0.69 -19.39 -8.93
C THR A 74 -1.62 -18.95 -7.82
N ALA A 75 -1.97 -17.67 -7.79
CA ALA A 75 -3.21 -17.22 -7.19
C ALA A 75 -4.28 -17.19 -8.30
N ARG A 76 -5.44 -17.77 -8.04
CA ARG A 76 -6.56 -17.77 -9.00
C ARG A 76 -7.47 -16.59 -8.68
N TYR A 77 -7.71 -15.75 -9.67
CA TYR A 77 -8.79 -14.79 -9.61
C TYR A 77 -10.08 -15.50 -10.02
N ASP A 78 -11.09 -15.56 -9.16
CA ASP A 78 -12.37 -16.19 -9.51
C ASP A 78 -13.17 -15.24 -10.41
N GLN A 79 -13.21 -15.58 -11.70
CA GLN A 79 -13.91 -14.80 -12.71
C GLN A 79 -15.44 -14.84 -12.54
N ARG A 80 -15.99 -15.79 -11.78
CA ARG A 80 -17.44 -15.86 -11.52
C ARG A 80 -17.93 -14.67 -10.70
N LEU A 81 -17.07 -14.08 -9.87
CA LEU A 81 -17.38 -12.88 -9.08
C LEU A 81 -17.45 -11.59 -9.91
N LEU A 82 -16.95 -11.59 -11.15
CA LEU A 82 -16.94 -10.40 -12.01
C LEU A 82 -18.05 -10.35 -13.06
N LEU A 83 -18.69 -11.49 -13.35
CA LEU A 83 -19.68 -11.59 -14.41
C LEU A 83 -21.03 -11.99 -13.79
N PRO A 84 -22.03 -11.10 -13.78
CA PRO A 84 -23.36 -11.46 -13.28
C PRO A 84 -23.93 -12.62 -14.12
N GLY A 85 -24.48 -13.65 -13.46
CA GLY A 85 -25.22 -14.74 -14.10
C GLY A 85 -24.45 -16.03 -14.39
N ARG A 86 -23.25 -16.23 -13.82
CA ARG A 86 -22.52 -17.51 -13.88
C ARG A 86 -22.47 -18.14 -12.49
N GLU A 87 -23.55 -18.82 -12.12
CA GLU A 87 -23.67 -19.60 -10.87
C GLU A 87 -22.54 -20.64 -10.76
N ALA A 88 -22.18 -20.96 -9.51
CA ALA A 88 -21.00 -21.73 -9.12
C ALA A 88 -21.03 -23.21 -9.51
#